data_AF-A0A7S0X5C3-F1
#
_entry.id   AF-A0A7S0X5C3-F1
#
_cell.length_a   1.000
_cell.length_b   1.000
_cell.length_c   1.000
_cell.angle_alpha   90.00
_cell.angle_beta   90.00
_cell.angle_gamma   90.00
#
_symmetry.space_group_name_H-M   'P 1'
#
loop_
_entity.id
_entity.type
_entity.pdbx_description
1 polymer ?
#
loop_
_entity_poly.entity_id
_entity_poly.type
_entity_poly.pdbx_seq_one_letter_code
_entity_poly.pdbx_strand_id
1 'polypeptide(L)'
;AGGRERQGGGTDAVFVETLEGKIRVLGFQRRLHATFQERARQAREQGAAAAPEDASLRELERELRPLSDQYNDFARPAEMWDLCLEMLHFSQYRDPDGSVARQLWDSLLLQAAAGAAEGARG
;
A
#
# COMPACT_ATOMS: atom_id res chain seq x y z
N ALA A 1 8.21 -28.04 -45.37
CA ALA A 1 8.02 -28.72 -44.07
C ALA A 1 7.89 -27.64 -43.01
N GLY A 2 6.72 -27.56 -42.39
CA GLY A 2 6.27 -26.40 -41.62
C GLY A 2 6.79 -26.34 -40.18
N GLY A 3 7.04 -25.11 -39.75
CA GLY A 3 6.61 -24.52 -38.48
C GLY A 3 6.77 -25.37 -37.22
N ARG A 4 7.90 -25.20 -36.54
CA ARG A 4 8.02 -25.54 -35.12
C ARG A 4 8.72 -24.40 -34.38
N GLU A 5 8.12 -23.22 -34.41
CA GLU A 5 8.48 -22.10 -33.56
C GLU A 5 7.21 -21.59 -32.86
N ARG A 6 7.37 -21.20 -31.59
CA ARG A 6 6.36 -20.59 -30.69
C ARG A 6 5.50 -21.56 -29.86
N GLN A 7 6.15 -22.29 -28.95
CA GLN A 7 5.48 -22.83 -27.75
C GLN A 7 6.03 -22.27 -26.42
N GLY A 8 7.14 -21.51 -26.43
CA GLY A 8 7.74 -20.94 -25.20
C GLY A 8 7.26 -19.54 -24.79
N GLY A 9 6.78 -18.71 -25.72
CA GLY A 9 6.52 -17.29 -25.44
C GLY A 9 5.29 -17.00 -24.57
N GLY A 10 4.32 -17.92 -24.48
CA GLY A 10 3.13 -17.74 -23.65
C GLY A 10 3.39 -17.95 -22.16
N THR A 11 4.27 -18.91 -21.82
CA THR A 11 4.65 -19.20 -20.44
C THR A 11 5.54 -18.09 -19.87
N ASP A 12 6.46 -17.56 -20.69
CA ASP A 12 7.32 -16.45 -20.29
C ASP A 12 6.51 -15.17 -20.04
N ALA A 13 5.52 -14.86 -20.89
CA ALA A 13 4.66 -13.69 -20.70
C ALA A 13 3.84 -13.74 -19.41
N VAL A 14 3.19 -14.88 -19.12
CA VAL A 14 2.40 -15.07 -17.89
C VAL A 14 3.31 -15.03 -16.65
N PHE A 15 4.52 -15.57 -16.76
CA PHE A 15 5.50 -15.51 -15.68
C PHE A 15 5.95 -14.07 -15.40
N VAL A 16 6.26 -13.30 -16.45
CA VAL A 16 6.62 -11.88 -16.32
C VAL A 16 5.48 -11.07 -15.69
N GLU A 17 4.24 -11.24 -16.16
CA GLU A 17 3.07 -10.57 -15.57
C GLU A 17 2.90 -10.91 -14.08
N THR A 18 3.13 -12.18 -13.71
CA THR A 18 3.11 -12.62 -12.31
C THR A 18 4.21 -11.94 -11.49
N LEU A 19 5.43 -11.82 -12.02
CA LEU A 19 6.54 -11.14 -11.35
C LEU A 19 6.28 -9.64 -11.20
N GLU A 20 5.77 -8.98 -12.24
CA GLU A 20 5.39 -7.56 -12.19
C GLU A 20 4.33 -7.31 -11.12
N GLY A 21 3.32 -8.17 -11.04
CA GLY A 21 2.32 -8.13 -9.97
C GLY A 21 2.95 -8.23 -8.58
N LYS A 22 3.84 -9.21 -8.36
CA LYS A 22 4.54 -9.38 -7.08
C LYS A 22 5.46 -8.21 -6.74
N ILE A 23 6.19 -7.67 -7.72
CA ILE A 23 7.05 -6.48 -7.53
C ILE A 23 6.21 -5.29 -7.10
N ARG A 24 5.04 -5.10 -7.71
CA ARG A 24 4.14 -4.00 -7.31
C ARG A 24 3.57 -4.19 -5.90
N VAL A 25 3.17 -5.41 -5.54
CA VAL A 25 2.73 -5.75 -4.16
C VAL A 25 3.85 -5.52 -3.14
N LEU A 26 5.10 -5.86 -3.49
CA LEU A 26 6.27 -5.56 -2.65
C LEU A 26 6.52 -4.06 -2.54
N GLY A 27 6.30 -3.31 -3.62
CA GLY A 27 6.38 -1.84 -3.62
C GLY A 27 5.42 -1.20 -2.62
N PHE A 28 4.19 -1.70 -2.53
CA PHE A 28 3.23 -1.26 -1.51
C PHE A 28 3.70 -1.60 -0.09
N GLN A 29 4.17 -2.82 0.14
CA GLN A 29 4.70 -3.24 1.45
C GLN A 29 5.87 -2.38 1.91
N ARG A 30 6.78 -1.99 1.00
CA ARG A 30 7.90 -1.09 1.32
C ARG A 30 7.45 0.31 1.68
N ARG A 31 6.38 0.82 1.05
CA ARG A 31 5.80 2.14 1.40
C ARG A 31 5.12 2.11 2.77
N LEU A 32 4.36 1.05 3.07
CA LEU A 32 3.80 0.84 4.41
C LEU A 32 4.91 0.85 5.46
N HIS A 33 5.94 0.03 5.25
CA HIS A 33 7.08 -0.10 6.15
C HIS A 33 7.79 1.24 6.37
N ALA A 34 8.10 1.98 5.31
CA ALA A 34 8.76 3.28 5.42
C ALA A 34 7.94 4.30 6.23
N THR A 35 6.63 4.36 6.03
CA THR A 35 5.75 5.25 6.81
C THR A 35 5.71 4.86 8.28
N PHE A 36 5.58 3.57 8.60
CA PHE A 36 5.62 3.08 9.97
C PHE A 36 6.97 3.31 10.65
N GLN A 37 8.07 3.16 9.90
CA GLN A 37 9.41 3.38 10.40
C GLN A 37 9.62 4.85 10.77
N GLU A 38 9.11 5.77 9.94
CA GLU A 38 9.16 7.20 10.21
C GLU A 38 8.32 7.59 11.43
N ARG A 39 7.08 7.10 11.53
CA ARG A 39 6.23 7.32 12.72
C ARG A 39 6.86 6.76 13.99
N ALA A 40 7.49 5.58 13.92
CA ALA A 40 8.21 5.00 15.04
C ALA A 40 9.43 5.83 15.46
N ARG A 41 10.17 6.38 14.48
CA ARG A 41 11.28 7.29 14.73
C ARG A 41 10.81 8.55 15.46
N GLN A 42 9.75 9.19 14.97
CA GLN A 42 9.16 10.38 15.59
C GLN A 42 8.67 10.11 17.02
N ALA A 43 8.01 8.98 17.28
CA ALA A 43 7.58 8.62 18.62
C ALA A 43 8.76 8.47 19.59
N ARG A 44 9.87 7.86 19.15
CA ARG A 44 11.09 7.73 19.95
C ARG A 44 11.76 9.08 20.21
N GLU A 45 11.79 9.96 19.21
CA GLU A 45 12.29 11.34 19.37
C GLU A 45 11.45 12.14 20.37
N GLN A 46 10.16 11.84 20.48
CA GLN A 46 9.24 12.39 21.49
C GLN A 46 9.36 11.69 22.86
N GLY A 47 10.29 10.75 23.02
CA GLY A 47 10.60 10.08 24.29
C GLY A 47 9.81 8.78 24.55
N ALA A 48 9.10 8.24 23.56
CA ALA A 48 8.42 6.96 23.71
C ALA A 48 9.44 5.81 23.80
N ALA A 49 9.30 4.96 24.83
CA ALA A 49 10.14 3.78 25.02
C ALA A 49 9.88 2.68 23.97
N ALA A 50 8.65 2.61 23.46
CA ALA A 50 8.25 1.70 22.39
C ALA A 50 7.32 2.46 21.43
N ALA A 51 7.51 2.26 20.12
CA ALA A 51 6.63 2.87 19.13
C ALA A 51 5.40 1.97 18.91
N PRO A 52 4.19 2.55 18.76
CA PRO A 52 2.99 1.78 18.40
C PRO A 52 3.19 0.94 17.13
N GLU A 53 4.02 1.43 16.21
CA GLU A 53 4.26 0.82 14.89
C GLU A 53 5.27 -0.32 14.92
N ASP A 54 5.92 -0.61 16.05
CA ASP A 54 6.96 -1.65 16.15
C ASP A 54 6.43 -3.05 15.85
N ALA A 55 5.16 -3.33 16.16
CA ALA A 55 4.52 -4.60 15.78
C ALA A 55 4.32 -4.68 14.27
N SER A 56 3.76 -3.64 13.66
CA SER A 56 3.51 -3.55 12.21
C SER A 56 4.79 -3.71 11.39
N LEU A 57 5.89 -3.09 11.84
CA LEU A 57 7.20 -3.19 11.19
C LEU A 57 7.71 -4.64 11.14
N ARG A 58 7.67 -5.35 12.28
CA ARG A 58 8.12 -6.75 12.36
C ARG A 58 7.29 -7.66 11.46
N GLU A 59 5.98 -7.42 11.38
CA GLU A 59 5.10 -8.20 10.53
C GLU A 59 5.37 -7.97 9.03
N LEU A 60 5.60 -6.72 8.62
CA LEU A 60 5.91 -6.38 7.23
C LEU A 60 7.33 -6.80 6.79
N GLU A 61 8.24 -7.04 7.72
CA GLU A 61 9.59 -7.54 7.42
C GLU A 61 9.64 -9.07 7.23
N ARG A 62 8.64 -9.80 7.75
CA ARG A 62 8.67 -11.28 7.80
C ARG A 62 8.52 -11.92 6.43
N GLU A 63 7.49 -11.53 5.70
CA GLU A 63 7.18 -12.09 4.38
C GLU A 63 6.33 -11.13 3.55
N LEU A 64 6.30 -11.34 2.23
CA LEU A 64 5.44 -10.58 1.33
C LEU A 64 3.98 -10.93 1.59
N ARG A 65 3.22 -9.99 2.15
CA ARG A 65 1.80 -10.17 2.45
C ARG A 65 0.93 -9.98 1.21
N PRO A 66 -0.21 -10.68 1.09
CA PRO A 66 -1.22 -10.40 0.08
C PRO A 66 -1.67 -8.94 0.11
N LEU A 67 -2.05 -8.40 -1.05
CA LEU A 67 -2.50 -7.02 -1.18
C LEU A 67 -3.71 -6.71 -0.29
N SER A 68 -4.65 -7.66 -0.14
CA SER A 68 -5.82 -7.53 0.73
C SER A 68 -5.42 -7.28 2.19
N ASP A 69 -4.41 -7.98 2.66
CA ASP A 69 -3.97 -7.95 4.05
C ASP A 69 -3.18 -6.66 4.29
N GLN A 70 -2.34 -6.27 3.33
CA GLN A 70 -1.69 -4.96 3.32
C GLN A 70 -2.71 -3.82 3.42
N TYR A 71 -3.83 -3.93 2.70
CA TYR A 71 -4.89 -2.92 2.73
C TYR A 71 -5.68 -2.92 4.05
N ASN A 72 -6.15 -4.08 4.51
CA ASN A 72 -7.07 -4.20 5.64
C ASN A 72 -6.39 -4.09 7.00
N ASP A 73 -5.18 -4.67 7.14
CA ASP A 73 -4.51 -4.77 8.44
C ASP A 73 -3.59 -3.56 8.69
N PHE A 74 -3.12 -2.90 7.62
CA PHE A 74 -2.10 -1.84 7.72
C PHE A 74 -2.55 -0.52 7.11
N ALA A 75 -2.77 -0.44 5.80
CA ALA A 75 -2.97 0.84 5.10
C ALA A 75 -4.21 1.58 5.62
N ARG A 76 -5.34 0.87 5.72
CA ARG A 76 -6.63 1.46 6.10
C ARG A 76 -6.67 1.82 7.59
N PRO A 77 -6.25 0.97 8.56
CA PRO A 77 -6.17 1.36 9.96
C PRO A 77 -5.17 2.48 10.25
N ALA A 78 -4.08 2.56 9.47
CA ALA A 78 -3.05 3.59 9.61
C ALA A 78 -3.37 4.89 8.87
N GLU A 79 -4.56 4.98 8.27
CA GLU A 79 -5.07 6.17 7.57
C GLU A 79 -4.20 6.62 6.38
N MET A 80 -3.55 5.67 5.71
CA MET A 80 -2.74 5.93 4.51
C MET A 80 -3.64 5.97 3.26
N TRP A 81 -4.54 6.95 3.19
CA TRP A 81 -5.63 7.00 2.22
C TRP A 81 -5.18 7.07 0.76
N ASP A 82 -4.08 7.78 0.49
CA ASP A 82 -3.41 7.83 -0.80
C ASP A 82 -2.97 6.43 -1.25
N LEU A 83 -2.33 5.68 -0.34
CA LEU A 83 -1.89 4.31 -0.59
C LEU A 83 -3.08 3.35 -0.78
N CYS A 84 -4.13 3.51 0.01
CA CYS A 84 -5.38 2.75 -0.14
C CYS A 84 -6.00 2.93 -1.53
N LEU A 85 -6.03 4.16 -2.06
CA LEU A 85 -6.54 4.45 -3.40
C LEU A 85 -5.69 3.79 -4.49
N GLU A 86 -4.37 3.82 -4.35
CA GLU A 86 -3.46 3.15 -5.30
C GLU A 86 -3.63 1.62 -5.29
N MET A 87 -3.77 1.02 -4.10
CA MET A 87 -4.04 -0.42 -3.96
C MET A 87 -5.40 -0.81 -4.58
N LEU A 88 -6.43 0.03 -4.40
CA LEU A 88 -7.75 -0.16 -4.99
C LEU A 88 -7.68 -0.15 -6.53
N HIS A 89 -6.96 0.82 -7.10
CA HIS A 89 -6.72 0.91 -8.53
C HIS A 89 -5.95 -0.30 -9.05
N PHE A 90 -4.85 -0.68 -8.38
CA PHE A 90 -4.03 -1.82 -8.81
C PHE A 90 -4.77 -3.15 -8.78
N SER A 91 -5.60 -3.37 -7.75
CA SER A 91 -6.41 -4.59 -7.64
C SER A 91 -7.55 -4.69 -8.66
N GLN A 92 -7.81 -3.61 -9.43
CA GLN A 92 -8.97 -3.49 -10.31
C GLN A 92 -10.27 -3.78 -9.56
N TYR A 93 -10.33 -3.38 -8.28
CA TYR A 93 -11.48 -3.64 -7.42
C TYR A 93 -12.74 -3.05 -8.05
N ARG A 94 -13.76 -3.89 -8.21
CA ARG A 94 -15.06 -3.45 -8.71
C ARG A 94 -15.87 -2.87 -7.56
N ASP A 95 -16.08 -1.57 -7.63
CA ASP A 95 -16.93 -0.79 -6.74
C ASP A 95 -18.09 -0.22 -7.58
N PRO A 96 -19.19 -0.98 -7.77
CA PRO A 96 -20.25 -0.62 -8.73
C PRO A 96 -20.83 0.77 -8.52
N ASP A 97 -20.95 1.18 -7.25
CA ASP A 97 -21.48 2.48 -6.86
C ASP A 97 -20.37 3.49 -6.53
N GLY A 98 -19.10 3.14 -6.70
CA GLY A 98 -17.95 3.98 -6.37
C GLY A 98 -17.92 4.43 -4.90
N SER A 99 -18.58 3.68 -4.01
CA SER A 99 -18.80 4.08 -2.62
C SER A 99 -17.52 4.02 -1.79
N VAL A 100 -16.71 2.98 -1.97
CA VAL A 100 -15.43 2.78 -1.29
C VAL A 100 -14.44 3.82 -1.80
N ALA A 101 -14.35 4.00 -3.12
CA ALA A 101 -13.45 4.98 -3.71
C ALA A 101 -13.77 6.40 -3.25
N ARG A 102 -15.07 6.79 -3.24
CA ARG A 102 -15.50 8.11 -2.74
C ARG A 102 -15.15 8.31 -1.27
N GLN A 103 -15.42 7.32 -0.42
CA GLN A 103 -15.08 7.39 1.00
C GLN A 103 -13.58 7.64 1.22
N LEU A 104 -12.70 6.95 0.48
CA LEU A 104 -11.25 7.14 0.60
C LEU A 104 -10.81 8.53 0.13
N TRP A 105 -11.40 9.04 -0.96
CA TRP A 105 -11.14 10.41 -1.42
C TRP A 105 -11.60 11.45 -0.39
N ASP A 106 -12.79 11.28 0.19
CA ASP A 106 -13.30 12.18 1.22
C ASP A 106 -12.35 12.21 2.44
N SER A 107 -11.91 11.04 2.93
CA SER A 107 -10.95 10.96 4.03
C SER A 107 -9.61 11.63 3.70
N LEU A 108 -9.08 11.40 2.49
CA LEU A 108 -7.83 12.02 2.04
C LEU A 108 -7.93 13.54 1.98
N LEU A 109 -9.03 14.07 1.42
CA LEU A 109 -9.28 15.50 1.30
C LEU A 109 -9.46 16.15 2.67
N LEU A 110 -10.20 15.50 3.58
CA LEU A 110 -10.39 15.97 4.95
C LEU A 110 -9.06 16.04 5.71
N GLN A 111 -8.22 15.01 5.60
CA GLN A 111 -6.89 14.99 6.23
C GLN A 111 -5.99 16.10 5.68
N ALA A 112 -5.98 16.30 4.36
CA ALA A 112 -5.19 17.38 3.73
C ALA A 112 -5.66 18.77 4.17
N ALA A 113 -6.99 18.98 4.27
CA ALA A 113 -7.55 20.23 4.75
C ALA A 113 -7.19 20.52 6.22
N ALA A 114 -7.21 19.49 7.09
CA ALA A 114 -6.81 19.62 8.48
C ALA A 114 -5.32 20.00 8.61
N GLY A 115 -4.44 19.31 7.88
CA GLY A 115 -3.00 19.62 7.89
C GLY A 115 -2.68 21.03 7.37
N ALA A 116 -3.38 21.50 6.34
CA ALA A 116 -3.22 22.87 5.84
C ALA A 116 -3.66 23.93 6.86
N ALA A 117 -4.73 23.67 7.62
CA ALA A 117 -5.20 24.58 8.66
C ALA A 117 -4.23 24.67 9.86
N GLU A 118 -3.55 23.58 10.22
CA GLU A 118 -2.50 23.62 11.25
C GLU A 118 -1.27 24.37 10.76
N GLY A 119 -0.83 24.13 9.52
CA GLY A 119 0.31 24.84 8.92
C GLY A 119 0.09 26.35 8.77
N ALA A 120 -1.15 26.81 8.61
CA ALA A 120 -1.48 28.24 8.55
C ALA A 120 -1.49 28.93 9.93
N ARG A 121 -1.44 28.17 11.04
CA ARG A 121 -1.48 28.69 12.42
C ARG A 121 -0.11 28.74 13.11
N GLY A 122 0.92 28.09 12.56
CA GLY A 122 2.30 28.10 13.06
C GLY A 122 3.16 29.15 12.37
#